data_AF-A0A8D5ZNE0-F1
#
_entry.id   AF-A0A8D5ZNE0-F1
#
_cell.length_a   1.000
_cell.length_b   1.000
_cell.length_c   1.000
_cell.angle_alpha   90.00
_cell.angle_beta   90.00
_cell.angle_gamma   90.00
#
_symmetry.space_group_name_H-M   'P 1'
#
loop_
_entity.id
_entity.type
_entity.pdbx_description
1 polymer ?
#
loop_
_entity_poly.entity_id
_entity_poly.type
_entity_poly.pdbx_seq_one_letter_code
_entity_poly.pdbx_strand_id
1 'polypeptide(L)'
;MEVKKETWLHEFTERVSPLRISLPEGLLLGVITGLGYFSAYLSEVGYKAYFHLPSMYADISVNTLILSVSIIVLICLLGILSLQVPWIHQYGRFVFPLLIPLSLWFVTSVKMGFFFDWEHPYKWWGLCLFNVAAIGVLFECLHRRRLLAGALVLVVLVVITARISGELVAENQQWYLVAKRPQPVVVVDTYKDALIVAPINLQKRTIQPRYQLIDAKGEPDQALSFQPMRVGPLRVENR
;
A
#
# COMPACT_ATOMS: atom_id res chain seq x y z
N MET A 1 -24.73 40.21 28.06
CA MET A 1 -24.27 39.37 26.92
C MET A 1 -23.21 38.34 27.35
N GLU A 2 -22.51 38.54 28.47
CA GLU A 2 -21.49 37.60 29.01
C GLU A 2 -22.06 36.29 29.56
N VAL A 3 -23.23 36.32 30.20
CA VAL A 3 -23.86 35.13 30.81
C VAL A 3 -24.12 33.99 29.80
N LYS A 4 -24.35 34.33 28.53
CA LYS A 4 -24.61 33.34 27.47
C LYS A 4 -23.32 32.64 26.98
N LYS A 5 -22.14 33.22 27.26
CA LYS A 5 -20.84 32.68 26.82
C LYS A 5 -20.34 31.61 27.80
N GLU A 6 -20.59 31.78 29.09
CA GLU A 6 -20.19 30.81 30.13
C GLU A 6 -21.03 29.53 30.11
N THR A 7 -22.35 29.66 29.88
CA THR A 7 -23.24 28.50 29.72
C THR A 7 -22.85 27.66 28.51
N TRP A 8 -22.38 28.29 27.42
CA TRP A 8 -21.93 27.58 26.23
C TRP A 8 -20.62 26.80 26.47
N LEU A 9 -19.69 27.34 27.26
CA LEU A 9 -18.40 26.67 27.58
C LEU A 9 -18.58 25.43 28.48
N HIS A 10 -19.52 25.50 29.43
CA HIS A 10 -19.81 24.35 30.30
C HIS A 10 -20.52 23.21 29.56
N GLU A 11 -21.51 23.52 28.72
CA GLU A 11 -22.20 22.49 27.93
C GLU A 11 -21.26 21.85 26.88
N PHE A 12 -20.28 22.62 26.40
CA PHE A 12 -19.26 22.14 25.48
C PHE A 12 -18.27 21.17 26.15
N THR A 13 -17.89 21.43 27.40
CA THR A 13 -16.92 20.60 28.13
C THR A 13 -17.51 19.25 28.58
N GLU A 14 -18.81 19.17 28.89
CA GLU A 14 -19.45 17.89 29.25
C GLU A 14 -19.64 16.92 28.07
N ARG A 15 -19.85 17.42 26.85
CA ARG A 15 -20.06 16.56 25.67
C ARG A 15 -18.78 15.89 25.18
N VAL A 16 -17.61 16.43 25.52
CA VAL A 16 -16.31 15.89 25.15
C VAL A 16 -15.75 15.09 26.34
N SER A 17 -16.48 14.07 26.79
CA SER A 17 -15.83 13.04 27.61
C SER A 17 -14.73 12.40 26.76
N PRO A 18 -13.44 12.55 27.12
CA PRO A 18 -12.36 11.99 26.33
C PRO A 18 -12.60 10.49 26.27
N LEU A 19 -12.60 9.94 25.06
CA LEU A 19 -12.70 8.51 24.84
C LEU A 19 -11.49 7.89 25.58
N ARG A 20 -11.68 7.40 26.81
CA ARG A 20 -10.65 6.69 27.55
C ARG A 20 -10.54 5.30 26.96
N ILE A 21 -9.85 5.21 25.83
CA ILE A 21 -9.36 3.94 25.32
C ILE A 21 -8.27 3.52 26.30
N SER A 22 -8.60 2.68 27.27
CA SER A 22 -7.62 2.08 28.18
C SER A 22 -6.95 0.89 27.48
N LEU A 23 -6.27 1.17 26.36
CA LEU A 23 -5.34 0.22 25.76
C LEU A 23 -3.95 0.55 26.29
N PRO A 24 -3.20 -0.43 26.83
CA PRO A 24 -1.79 -0.24 27.13
C PRO A 24 -1.06 0.27 25.88
N GLU A 25 -0.25 1.32 26.04
CA GLU A 25 0.47 1.95 24.93
C GLU A 25 1.30 0.94 24.12
N GLY A 26 1.92 -0.02 24.81
CA GLY A 26 2.67 -1.11 24.16
C GLY A 26 1.82 -2.03 23.28
N LEU A 27 0.55 -2.27 23.64
CA LEU A 27 -0.36 -3.06 22.82
C LEU A 27 -0.78 -2.30 21.56
N LEU A 28 -1.01 -0.99 21.68
CA LEU A 28 -1.31 -0.13 20.53
C LEU A 28 -0.15 -0.12 19.53
N LEU A 29 1.08 0.08 20.01
CA LEU A 29 2.28 0.03 19.18
C LEU A 29 2.45 -1.35 18.52
N GLY A 30 2.27 -2.43 19.28
CA GLY A 30 2.34 -3.80 18.76
C GLY A 30 1.32 -4.06 17.63
N VAL A 31 0.09 -3.57 17.77
CA VAL A 31 -0.96 -3.69 16.74
C VAL A 31 -0.60 -2.90 15.48
N ILE A 32 -0.15 -1.66 15.61
CA ILE A 32 0.23 -0.82 14.47
C ILE A 32 1.40 -1.45 13.71
N THR A 33 2.44 -1.90 14.43
CA THR A 33 3.59 -2.57 13.84
C THR A 33 3.19 -3.88 13.17
N GLY A 34 2.38 -4.72 13.84
CA GLY A 34 1.89 -5.98 13.29
C GLY A 34 1.07 -5.79 12.00
N LEU A 35 0.17 -4.79 11.98
CA LEU A 35 -0.58 -4.42 10.77
C LEU A 35 0.33 -3.88 9.66
N GLY A 36 1.37 -3.13 10.01
CA GLY A 36 2.38 -2.66 9.05
C GLY A 36 3.12 -3.80 8.36
N TYR A 37 3.62 -4.78 9.13
CA TYR A 37 4.24 -5.98 8.58
C TYR A 37 3.28 -6.79 7.73
N PHE A 38 2.06 -6.99 8.21
CA PHE A 38 1.05 -7.74 7.47
C PHE A 38 0.67 -7.06 6.16
N SER A 39 0.51 -5.73 6.17
CA SER A 39 0.29 -4.90 4.98
C SER A 39 1.45 -5.04 3.99
N ALA A 40 2.69 -4.89 4.45
CA ALA A 40 3.86 -4.99 3.58
C ALA A 40 3.97 -6.38 2.95
N TYR A 41 3.75 -7.44 3.73
CA TYR A 41 3.68 -8.81 3.23
C TYR A 41 2.61 -9.00 2.14
N LEU A 42 1.39 -8.51 2.36
CA LEU A 42 0.32 -8.62 1.37
C LEU A 42 0.63 -7.87 0.07
N SER A 43 1.33 -6.73 0.16
CA SER A 43 1.84 -6.01 -1.00
C SER A 43 2.85 -6.86 -1.77
N GLU A 44 3.84 -7.47 -1.10
CA GLU A 44 4.82 -8.36 -1.74
C GLU A 44 4.16 -9.59 -2.36
N VAL A 45 3.15 -10.17 -1.71
CA VAL A 45 2.36 -11.27 -2.26
C VAL A 45 1.59 -10.84 -3.51
N GLY A 46 0.99 -9.64 -3.51
CA GLY A 46 0.33 -9.08 -4.69
C GLY A 46 1.29 -8.89 -5.87
N TYR A 47 2.47 -8.35 -5.60
CA TYR A 47 3.54 -8.19 -6.59
C TYR A 47 3.96 -9.54 -7.19
N LYS A 48 4.20 -10.55 -6.34
CA LYS A 48 4.59 -11.90 -6.76
C LYS A 48 3.49 -12.64 -7.50
N ALA A 49 2.24 -12.45 -7.10
CA ALA A 49 1.09 -13.03 -7.77
C ALA A 49 0.99 -12.58 -9.23
N TYR A 50 1.27 -11.30 -9.52
CA TYR A 50 1.31 -10.78 -10.90
C TYR A 50 2.31 -11.56 -11.77
N PHE A 51 3.50 -11.84 -11.23
CA PHE A 51 4.52 -12.63 -11.93
C PHE A 51 4.33 -14.15 -11.80
N HIS A 52 3.22 -14.67 -11.25
CA HIS A 52 3.06 -16.11 -10.98
C HIS A 52 4.19 -16.72 -10.13
N LEU A 53 4.81 -15.91 -9.26
CA LEU A 53 5.80 -16.39 -8.30
C LEU A 53 5.10 -16.95 -7.06
N PRO A 54 5.55 -18.11 -6.53
CA PRO A 54 5.05 -18.62 -5.26
C PRO A 54 5.20 -17.61 -4.11
N SER A 55 4.20 -17.55 -3.23
CA SER A 55 4.18 -16.61 -2.09
C SER A 55 5.33 -16.84 -1.09
N MET A 56 5.93 -18.04 -1.06
CA MET A 56 7.11 -18.34 -0.24
C MET A 56 8.35 -17.50 -0.57
N TYR A 57 8.36 -16.82 -1.73
CA TYR A 57 9.43 -15.89 -2.09
C TYR A 57 9.19 -14.47 -1.56
N ALA A 58 8.05 -14.18 -0.91
CA ALA A 58 7.76 -12.87 -0.32
C ALA A 58 8.88 -12.45 0.65
N ASP A 59 9.61 -11.40 0.29
CA ASP A 59 10.66 -10.82 1.11
C ASP A 59 10.29 -9.37 1.43
N ILE A 60 10.13 -9.06 2.71
CA ILE A 60 9.58 -7.78 3.13
C ILE A 60 10.71 -6.76 3.17
N SER A 61 10.77 -5.90 2.15
CA SER A 61 11.74 -4.81 2.15
C SER A 61 11.45 -3.82 3.28
N VAL A 62 12.50 -3.28 3.91
CA VAL A 62 12.40 -2.24 4.94
C VAL A 62 11.64 -1.01 4.41
N ASN A 63 11.82 -0.69 3.12
CA ASN A 63 11.13 0.41 2.46
C ASN A 63 9.62 0.16 2.36
N THR A 64 9.20 -1.04 1.96
CA THR A 64 7.79 -1.43 1.91
C THR A 64 7.17 -1.36 3.31
N LEU A 65 7.88 -1.85 4.33
CA LEU A 65 7.43 -1.83 5.73
C LEU A 65 7.24 -0.39 6.26
N ILE A 66 8.23 0.48 6.08
CA ILE A 66 8.17 1.88 6.54
C ILE A 66 6.99 2.60 5.91
N LEU A 67 6.77 2.40 4.61
CA LEU A 67 5.65 3.03 3.89
C LEU A 67 4.31 2.53 4.45
N SER A 68 4.14 1.22 4.62
CA SER A 68 2.93 0.63 5.20
C SER A 68 2.62 1.15 6.61
N VAL A 69 3.61 1.15 7.51
CA VAL A 69 3.44 1.67 8.88
C VAL A 69 3.08 3.16 8.86
N SER A 70 3.74 3.96 8.02
CA SER A 70 3.50 5.40 7.92
C SER A 70 2.08 5.72 7.48
N ILE A 71 1.55 4.99 6.49
CA ILE A 71 0.17 5.16 6.02
C ILE A 71 -0.84 4.80 7.12
N ILE A 72 -0.63 3.68 7.82
CA ILE A 72 -1.51 3.26 8.92
C ILE A 72 -1.53 4.29 10.05
N VAL A 73 -0.35 4.75 10.48
CA VAL A 73 -0.21 5.79 11.51
C VAL A 73 -0.91 7.08 11.09
N LEU A 74 -0.75 7.50 9.83
CA LEU A 74 -1.39 8.70 9.30
C LEU A 74 -2.93 8.58 9.32
N ILE A 75 -3.49 7.45 8.88
CA ILE A 75 -4.94 7.21 8.91
C ILE A 75 -5.45 7.23 10.36
N CYS A 76 -4.75 6.57 11.29
CA CYS A 76 -5.10 6.57 12.70
C CYS A 76 -5.05 7.99 13.29
N LEU A 77 -4.01 8.76 13.01
CA LEU A 77 -3.83 10.12 13.49
C LEU A 77 -4.93 11.05 12.97
N LEU A 78 -5.27 10.97 11.67
CA LEU A 78 -6.39 11.73 11.09
C LEU A 78 -7.73 11.30 11.71
N GLY A 79 -7.91 10.01 11.97
CA GLY A 79 -9.07 9.48 12.69
C GLY A 79 -9.19 10.09 14.09
N ILE A 80 -8.11 10.12 14.88
CA ILE A 80 -8.08 10.72 16.22
C ILE A 80 -8.35 12.23 16.16
N LEU A 81 -7.69 12.95 15.26
CA LEU A 81 -7.91 14.39 15.07
C LEU A 81 -9.38 14.69 14.75
N SER A 82 -10.04 13.85 13.94
CA SER A 82 -11.45 14.03 13.60
C SER A 82 -12.42 13.85 14.78
N LEU A 83 -11.97 13.18 15.84
CA LEU A 83 -12.74 12.99 17.07
C LEU A 83 -12.49 14.11 18.09
N GLN A 84 -11.26 14.64 18.15
CA GLN A 84 -10.87 15.66 19.12
C GLN A 84 -11.25 17.08 18.70
N VAL A 85 -11.24 17.34 17.40
CA VAL A 85 -11.26 18.71 16.89
C VAL A 85 -12.65 19.03 16.30
N PRO A 86 -13.44 19.95 16.89
CA PRO A 86 -14.87 20.13 16.57
C PRO A 86 -15.16 20.57 15.13
N TRP A 87 -14.37 21.50 14.60
CA TRP A 87 -14.48 21.95 13.20
C TRP A 87 -14.16 20.80 12.23
N ILE A 88 -13.12 20.02 12.53
CA ILE A 88 -12.78 18.81 11.76
C ILE A 88 -13.88 17.75 11.92
N HIS A 89 -14.52 17.63 13.08
CA HIS A 89 -15.59 16.67 13.28
C HIS A 89 -16.80 16.93 12.36
N GLN A 90 -17.16 18.21 12.17
CA GLN A 90 -18.28 18.61 11.32
C GLN A 90 -17.97 18.42 9.82
N TYR A 91 -16.81 18.85 9.35
CA TYR A 91 -16.45 18.80 7.92
C TYR A 91 -15.74 17.51 7.50
N GLY A 92 -14.96 16.91 8.41
CA GLY A 92 -14.10 15.76 8.16
C GLY A 92 -14.86 14.51 7.72
N ARG A 93 -16.12 14.37 8.13
CA ARG A 93 -17.01 13.29 7.66
C ARG A 93 -17.11 13.21 6.13
N PHE A 94 -17.06 14.36 5.45
CA PHE A 94 -17.17 14.43 3.99
C PHE A 94 -15.81 14.68 3.33
N VAL A 95 -14.94 15.45 3.97
CA VAL A 95 -13.65 15.87 3.39
C VAL A 95 -12.63 14.73 3.41
N PHE A 96 -12.47 14.01 4.53
CA PHE A 96 -11.42 12.99 4.65
C PHE A 96 -11.61 11.75 3.78
N PRO A 97 -12.83 11.22 3.59
CA PRO A 97 -13.05 10.12 2.66
C PRO A 97 -12.63 10.44 1.22
N LEU A 98 -12.60 11.72 0.84
CA LEU A 98 -12.13 12.15 -0.47
C LEU A 98 -10.62 12.45 -0.47
N LEU A 99 -10.14 13.20 0.54
CA LEU A 99 -8.78 13.70 0.58
C LEU A 99 -7.75 12.59 0.84
N ILE A 100 -8.06 11.59 1.67
CA ILE A 100 -7.12 10.51 1.99
C ILE A 100 -6.86 9.62 0.75
N PRO A 101 -7.86 9.07 0.04
CA PRO A 101 -7.61 8.30 -1.18
C PRO A 101 -6.92 9.13 -2.26
N LEU A 102 -7.26 10.41 -2.39
CA LEU A 102 -6.59 11.32 -3.34
C LEU A 102 -5.11 11.47 -3.01
N SER A 103 -4.76 11.61 -1.72
CA SER A 103 -3.36 11.68 -1.28
C SER A 103 -2.61 10.36 -1.53
N LEU A 104 -3.24 9.21 -1.26
CA LEU A 104 -2.66 7.90 -1.53
C LEU A 104 -2.42 7.72 -3.02
N TRP A 105 -3.42 8.07 -3.84
CA TRP A 105 -3.32 8.04 -5.30
C TRP A 105 -2.16 8.91 -5.80
N PHE A 106 -2.00 10.12 -5.25
CA PHE A 106 -0.89 11.00 -5.59
C PHE A 106 0.47 10.37 -5.24
N VAL A 107 0.63 9.82 -4.03
CA VAL A 107 1.87 9.14 -3.60
C VAL A 107 2.19 7.94 -4.50
N THR A 108 1.20 7.10 -4.81
CA THR A 108 1.41 5.96 -5.72
C THR A 108 1.76 6.41 -7.14
N SER A 109 1.17 7.52 -7.61
CA SER A 109 1.47 8.11 -8.91
C SER A 109 2.92 8.56 -9.01
N VAL A 110 3.43 9.25 -7.97
CA VAL A 110 4.83 9.68 -7.90
C VAL A 110 5.77 8.47 -7.94
N LYS A 111 5.46 7.41 -7.19
CA LYS A 111 6.26 6.16 -7.19
C LYS A 111 6.32 5.51 -8.57
N MET A 112 5.24 5.60 -9.36
CA MET A 112 5.16 5.05 -10.72
C MET A 112 5.69 6.03 -11.80
N GLY A 113 6.20 7.20 -11.41
CA GLY A 113 6.67 8.22 -12.35
C GLY A 113 5.55 8.78 -13.23
N PHE A 114 4.29 8.75 -12.76
CA PHE A 114 3.09 9.14 -13.51
C PHE A 114 2.82 8.36 -14.79
N PHE A 115 3.51 7.24 -15.02
CA PHE A 115 3.23 6.37 -16.14
C PHE A 115 2.13 5.38 -15.77
N PHE A 116 0.90 5.81 -16.01
CA PHE A 116 -0.27 4.95 -15.86
C PHE A 116 -0.49 4.14 -17.12
N ASP A 117 -0.62 2.83 -16.95
CA ASP A 117 -1.15 1.99 -18.01
C ASP A 117 -2.64 2.30 -18.21
N TRP A 118 -2.93 2.98 -19.32
CA TRP A 118 -4.28 3.44 -19.67
C TRP A 118 -5.14 2.33 -20.27
N GLU A 119 -4.63 1.10 -20.34
CA GLU A 119 -5.39 -0.05 -20.83
C GLU A 119 -6.51 -0.49 -19.88
N HIS A 120 -6.33 -0.32 -18.57
CA HIS A 120 -7.29 -0.75 -17.56
C HIS A 120 -7.64 0.33 -16.52
N PRO A 121 -8.13 1.51 -16.94
CA PRO A 121 -8.41 2.63 -16.04
C PRO A 121 -9.49 2.31 -15.01
N TYR A 122 -10.37 1.34 -15.29
CA TYR A 122 -11.41 0.89 -14.37
C TYR A 122 -10.84 0.25 -13.09
N LYS A 123 -9.64 -0.37 -13.13
CA LYS A 123 -8.98 -0.89 -11.92
C LYS A 123 -8.61 0.25 -10.96
N TRP A 124 -8.03 1.32 -11.50
CA TRP A 124 -7.67 2.52 -10.76
C TRP A 124 -8.89 3.23 -10.19
N TRP A 125 -9.90 3.48 -11.03
CA TRP A 125 -11.14 4.10 -10.58
C TRP A 125 -11.87 3.23 -9.54
N GLY A 126 -11.90 1.91 -9.74
CA GLY A 126 -12.48 0.96 -8.80
C GLY A 126 -11.76 0.98 -7.45
N LEU A 127 -10.43 0.98 -7.45
CA LEU A 127 -9.63 1.09 -6.21
C LEU A 127 -9.86 2.43 -5.51
N CYS A 128 -9.87 3.54 -6.25
CA CYS A 128 -10.15 4.87 -5.69
C CYS A 128 -11.57 4.92 -5.06
N LEU A 129 -12.59 4.47 -5.80
CA LEU A 129 -13.97 4.42 -5.31
C LEU A 129 -14.10 3.55 -4.06
N PHE A 130 -13.47 2.37 -4.08
CA PHE A 130 -13.42 1.46 -2.94
C PHE A 130 -12.79 2.13 -1.71
N ASN A 131 -11.63 2.78 -1.87
CA ASN A 131 -10.96 3.47 -0.76
C ASN A 131 -11.80 4.64 -0.22
N VAL A 132 -12.44 5.43 -1.10
CA VAL A 132 -13.36 6.50 -0.68
C VAL A 132 -14.52 5.94 0.15
N ALA A 133 -15.17 4.89 -0.34
CA ALA A 133 -16.28 4.25 0.35
C ALA A 133 -15.86 3.65 1.70
N ALA A 134 -14.77 2.89 1.73
CA ALA A 134 -14.26 2.24 2.93
C ALA A 134 -13.82 3.26 4.00
N ILE A 135 -13.14 4.32 3.60
CA ILE A 135 -12.77 5.42 4.52
C ILE A 135 -14.01 6.16 5.00
N GLY A 136 -15.00 6.41 4.13
CA GLY A 136 -16.30 6.96 4.54
C GLY A 136 -16.97 6.14 5.63
N VAL A 137 -17.02 4.81 5.45
CA VAL A 137 -17.56 3.88 6.44
C VAL A 137 -16.72 3.87 7.73
N LEU A 138 -15.39 3.94 7.62
CA LEU A 138 -14.49 4.02 8.77
C LEU A 138 -14.79 5.26 9.63
N PHE A 139 -14.86 6.45 9.00
CA PHE A 139 -15.17 7.69 9.71
C PHE A 139 -16.60 7.71 10.27
N GLU A 140 -17.58 7.16 9.56
CA GLU A 140 -18.94 7.00 10.10
C GLU A 140 -18.93 6.09 11.34
N CYS A 141 -18.15 5.01 11.32
CA CYS A 141 -18.00 4.11 12.47
C CYS A 141 -17.32 4.81 13.65
N LEU A 142 -16.26 5.59 13.41
CA LEU A 142 -15.59 6.40 14.43
C LEU A 142 -16.53 7.45 15.03
N HIS A 143 -17.30 8.16 14.19
CA HIS A 143 -18.26 9.16 14.60
C HIS A 143 -19.39 8.57 15.46
N ARG A 144 -19.92 7.40 15.07
CA ARG A 144 -20.90 6.64 15.88
C ARG A 144 -20.28 5.92 17.09
N ARG A 145 -19.01 6.14 17.40
CA ARG A 145 -18.24 5.48 18.47
C ARG A 145 -18.23 3.94 18.39
N ARG A 146 -18.44 3.36 17.21
CA ARG A 146 -18.39 1.91 16.94
C ARG A 146 -16.95 1.48 16.65
N LEU A 147 -16.06 1.58 17.64
CA LEU A 147 -14.62 1.38 17.46
C LEU A 147 -14.25 0.01 16.89
N LEU A 148 -14.91 -1.07 17.35
CA LEU A 148 -14.64 -2.42 16.85
C LEU A 148 -14.98 -2.57 15.36
N ALA A 149 -16.12 -2.01 14.93
CA ALA A 149 -16.49 -1.99 13.52
C ALA A 149 -15.50 -1.14 12.70
N GLY A 150 -15.08 0.01 13.23
CA GLY A 150 -14.04 0.83 12.61
C GLY A 150 -12.71 0.08 12.46
N ALA A 151 -12.26 -0.62 13.49
CA ALA A 151 -11.04 -1.44 13.44
C ALA A 151 -11.14 -2.56 12.39
N LEU A 152 -12.28 -3.25 12.31
CA LEU A 152 -12.51 -4.27 11.28
C LEU A 152 -12.46 -3.67 9.87
N VAL A 153 -13.10 -2.52 9.65
CA VAL A 153 -13.08 -1.80 8.36
C VAL A 153 -11.65 -1.39 8.00
N LEU A 154 -10.86 -0.92 8.98
CA LEU A 154 -9.45 -0.59 8.78
C LEU A 154 -8.63 -1.81 8.35
N VAL A 155 -8.83 -2.98 8.98
CA VAL A 155 -8.15 -4.21 8.59
C VAL A 155 -8.52 -4.62 7.16
N VAL A 156 -9.81 -4.60 6.81
CA VAL A 156 -10.27 -4.92 5.45
C VAL A 156 -9.68 -3.97 4.41
N LEU A 157 -9.66 -2.67 4.73
CA LEU A 157 -9.04 -1.64 3.90
C LEU A 157 -7.55 -1.92 3.68
N VAL A 158 -6.80 -2.19 4.75
CA VAL A 158 -5.37 -2.51 4.67
C VAL A 158 -5.11 -3.75 3.82
N VAL A 159 -5.90 -4.81 4.01
CA VAL A 159 -5.74 -6.08 3.27
C VAL A 159 -5.94 -5.89 1.77
N ILE A 160 -7.06 -5.26 1.39
CA ILE A 160 -7.43 -5.10 -0.03
C ILE A 160 -6.48 -4.12 -0.71
N THR A 161 -6.24 -2.96 -0.11
CA THR A 161 -5.38 -1.93 -0.72
C THR A 161 -3.93 -2.38 -0.81
N ALA A 162 -3.40 -3.08 0.19
CA ALA A 162 -2.03 -3.60 0.13
C ALA A 162 -1.84 -4.60 -1.01
N ARG A 163 -2.74 -5.60 -1.12
CA ARG A 163 -2.65 -6.63 -2.15
C ARG A 163 -2.75 -6.04 -3.55
N ILE A 164 -3.74 -5.18 -3.80
CA ILE A 164 -3.94 -4.54 -5.10
C ILE A 164 -2.76 -3.60 -5.42
N SER A 165 -2.25 -2.86 -4.43
CA SER A 165 -1.09 -1.99 -4.63
C SER A 165 0.14 -2.76 -5.11
N GLY A 166 0.39 -3.96 -4.57
CA GLY A 166 1.50 -4.80 -5.02
C GLY A 166 1.38 -5.22 -6.49
N GLU A 167 0.19 -5.68 -6.87
CA GLU A 167 -0.11 -6.06 -8.25
C GLU A 167 0.02 -4.88 -9.22
N LEU A 168 -0.51 -3.71 -8.85
CA LEU A 168 -0.39 -2.49 -9.66
C LEU A 168 1.06 -2.03 -9.83
N VAL A 169 1.90 -2.17 -8.79
CA VAL A 169 3.34 -1.87 -8.88
C VAL A 169 4.03 -2.80 -9.87
N ALA A 170 3.72 -4.10 -9.84
CA ALA A 170 4.26 -5.08 -10.77
C ALA A 170 3.79 -4.81 -12.23
N GLU A 171 2.49 -4.56 -12.42
CA GLU A 171 1.87 -4.28 -13.72
C GLU A 171 2.46 -3.04 -14.38
N ASN A 172 2.76 -1.98 -13.61
CA ASN A 172 3.25 -0.71 -14.15
C ASN A 172 4.78 -0.57 -14.13
N GLN A 173 5.54 -1.59 -13.70
CA GLN A 173 7.00 -1.50 -13.64
C GLN A 173 7.61 -1.45 -15.05
N GLN A 174 8.41 -0.41 -15.34
CA GLN A 174 8.98 -0.18 -16.67
C GLN A 174 10.48 -0.46 -16.79
N TRP A 175 11.19 -0.35 -15.67
CA TRP A 175 12.63 -0.47 -15.58
C TRP A 175 12.99 -1.80 -14.97
N TYR A 176 13.86 -2.53 -15.66
CA TYR A 176 14.34 -3.81 -15.20
C TYR A 176 15.83 -3.96 -15.47
N LEU A 177 16.47 -4.84 -14.71
CA LEU A 177 17.83 -5.28 -14.99
C LEU A 177 17.76 -6.42 -16.01
N VAL A 178 18.38 -6.22 -17.18
CA VAL A 178 18.36 -7.20 -18.27
C VAL A 178 19.78 -7.66 -18.57
N ALA A 179 19.97 -8.97 -18.63
CA ALA A 179 21.23 -9.56 -19.09
C ALA A 179 21.16 -9.90 -20.58
N LYS A 180 22.17 -9.43 -21.34
CA LYS A 180 22.29 -9.66 -22.78
C LYS A 180 22.89 -11.05 -23.03
N ARG A 181 22.04 -12.03 -23.34
CA ARG A 181 22.39 -13.40 -23.76
C ARG A 181 21.70 -13.71 -25.09
N PRO A 182 22.03 -14.82 -25.78
CA PRO A 182 21.27 -15.28 -26.95
C PRO A 182 19.77 -15.37 -26.67
N GLN A 183 19.40 -15.76 -25.45
CA GLN A 183 18.07 -15.57 -24.88
C GLN A 183 18.17 -14.56 -23.73
N PRO A 184 17.66 -13.32 -23.90
CA PRO A 184 17.73 -12.32 -22.85
C PRO A 184 16.91 -12.75 -21.63
N VAL A 185 17.42 -12.43 -20.45
CA VAL A 185 16.74 -12.67 -19.17
C VAL A 185 16.60 -11.36 -18.42
N VAL A 186 15.50 -11.23 -17.70
CA VAL A 186 15.17 -10.07 -16.88
C VAL A 186 15.17 -10.47 -15.41
N VAL A 187 15.71 -9.61 -14.54
CA VAL A 187 15.53 -9.74 -13.09
C VAL A 187 14.13 -9.27 -12.76
N VAL A 188 13.30 -10.19 -12.30
CA VAL A 188 11.92 -9.90 -11.89
C VAL A 188 11.89 -9.44 -10.45
N ASP A 189 12.70 -10.06 -9.59
CA ASP A 189 12.72 -9.75 -8.17
C ASP A 189 14.01 -10.26 -7.51
N THR A 190 14.17 -10.00 -6.21
CA THR A 190 15.22 -10.54 -5.36
C THR A 190 14.63 -11.39 -4.24
N TYR A 191 15.34 -12.44 -3.83
CA TYR A 191 14.98 -13.23 -2.66
C TYR A 191 16.24 -13.57 -1.88
N LYS A 192 16.37 -13.01 -0.67
CA LYS A 192 17.62 -13.06 0.10
C LYS A 192 18.77 -12.49 -0.76
N ASP A 193 19.85 -13.24 -0.94
CA ASP A 193 21.01 -12.85 -1.76
C ASP A 193 20.90 -13.29 -3.23
N ALA A 194 19.77 -13.84 -3.67
CA ALA A 194 19.58 -14.35 -5.03
C ALA A 194 18.68 -13.46 -5.88
N LEU A 195 19.02 -13.34 -7.16
CA LEU A 195 18.19 -12.71 -8.19
C LEU A 195 17.22 -13.74 -8.77
N ILE A 196 15.93 -13.41 -8.80
CA ILE A 196 14.92 -14.18 -9.51
C ILE A 196 14.89 -13.68 -10.95
N VAL A 197 15.42 -14.47 -11.87
CA VAL A 197 15.45 -14.11 -13.30
C VAL A 197 14.46 -14.94 -14.10
N ALA A 198 13.96 -14.36 -15.19
CA ALA A 198 13.08 -15.04 -16.14
C ALA A 198 13.43 -14.67 -17.59
N PRO A 199 13.28 -15.58 -18.56
CA PRO A 199 13.43 -15.26 -19.97
C PRO A 199 12.41 -14.21 -20.41
N ILE A 200 12.85 -13.25 -21.21
CA ILE A 200 12.01 -12.16 -21.73
C ILE A 200 11.97 -12.18 -23.25
N ASN A 201 10.80 -11.96 -23.82
CA ASN A 201 10.66 -11.63 -25.23
C ASN A 201 10.53 -10.11 -25.38
N LEU A 202 11.62 -9.45 -25.79
CA LEU A 202 11.67 -7.99 -25.92
C LEU A 202 10.70 -7.42 -26.97
N GLN A 203 10.39 -8.19 -28.03
CA GLN A 203 9.46 -7.77 -29.07
C GLN A 203 8.02 -7.78 -28.57
N LYS A 204 7.64 -8.83 -27.84
CA LYS A 204 6.30 -9.00 -27.28
C LYS A 204 6.11 -8.34 -25.92
N ARG A 205 7.18 -7.87 -25.27
CA ARG A 205 7.19 -7.38 -23.87
C ARG A 205 6.57 -8.38 -22.90
N THR A 206 6.92 -9.65 -23.07
CA THR A 206 6.39 -10.75 -22.25
C THR A 206 7.50 -11.48 -21.51
N ILE A 207 7.20 -11.90 -20.28
CA ILE A 207 8.03 -12.78 -19.46
C ILE A 207 7.49 -14.19 -19.58
N GLN A 208 8.40 -15.14 -19.80
CA GLN A 208 8.09 -16.56 -19.70
C GLN A 208 8.19 -16.98 -18.23
N PRO A 209 7.16 -17.63 -17.64
CA PRO A 209 7.15 -18.02 -16.22
C PRO A 209 8.04 -19.25 -15.97
N ARG A 210 9.34 -19.09 -16.24
CA ARG A 210 10.44 -20.05 -16.09
C ARG A 210 11.52 -19.38 -15.26
N TYR A 211 11.32 -19.38 -13.95
CA TYR A 211 12.18 -18.67 -13.01
C TYR A 211 13.45 -19.44 -12.68
N GLN A 212 14.57 -18.72 -12.60
CA GLN A 212 15.85 -19.24 -12.12
C GLN A 212 16.36 -18.34 -10.99
N LEU A 213 16.97 -18.95 -9.98
CA LEU A 213 17.66 -18.23 -8.92
C LEU A 213 19.14 -18.14 -9.27
N ILE A 214 19.67 -16.93 -9.29
CA ILE A 214 21.09 -16.67 -9.53
C ILE A 214 21.66 -15.97 -8.31
N ASP A 215 22.63 -16.59 -7.64
CA ASP A 215 23.29 -16.00 -6.49
C ASP A 215 24.03 -14.71 -6.91
N ALA A 216 23.77 -13.60 -6.22
CA ALA A 216 24.44 -12.34 -6.51
C ALA A 216 25.92 -12.35 -6.11
N LYS A 217 26.33 -13.28 -5.23
CA LYS A 217 27.70 -13.41 -4.70
C LYS A 217 28.59 -14.41 -5.46
N GLY A 218 28.13 -14.92 -6.61
CA GLY A 218 28.84 -15.94 -7.38
C GLY A 218 30.22 -15.51 -7.91
N GLU A 219 31.02 -16.50 -8.32
CA GLU A 219 32.37 -16.29 -8.87
C GLU A 219 32.36 -15.30 -10.06
N PRO A 220 33.33 -14.37 -10.14
CA PRO A 220 33.35 -13.28 -11.11
C PRO A 220 33.34 -13.75 -12.57
N ASP A 221 33.82 -14.96 -12.86
CA ASP A 221 33.88 -15.52 -14.21
C ASP A 221 32.50 -15.97 -14.75
N GLN A 222 31.49 -16.08 -13.88
CA GLN A 222 30.08 -16.31 -14.26
C GLN A 222 29.20 -15.07 -14.09
N ALA A 223 29.79 -13.91 -13.76
CA ALA A 223 29.06 -12.69 -13.48
C ALA A 223 28.25 -12.24 -14.70
N LEU A 224 26.94 -12.44 -14.61
CA LEU A 224 25.99 -11.89 -15.56
C LEU A 224 26.07 -10.36 -15.52
N SER A 225 26.42 -9.74 -16.66
CA SER A 225 26.33 -8.29 -16.78
C SER A 225 24.86 -7.90 -16.97
N PHE A 226 24.28 -7.33 -15.91
CA PHE A 226 22.96 -6.74 -15.96
C PHE A 226 23.07 -5.28 -16.32
N GLN A 227 22.22 -4.81 -17.23
CA GLN A 227 22.11 -3.41 -17.57
C GLN A 227 20.68 -2.93 -17.27
N PRO A 228 20.51 -1.77 -16.61
CA PRO A 228 19.19 -1.18 -16.45
C PRO A 228 18.63 -0.83 -17.82
N MET A 229 17.47 -1.40 -18.15
CA MET A 229 16.82 -1.21 -19.44
C MET A 229 15.35 -0.88 -19.22
N ARG A 230 14.86 0.15 -19.93
CA ARG A 230 13.45 0.47 -20.00
C ARG A 230 12.78 -0.44 -21.02
N VAL A 231 12.19 -1.54 -20.57
CA VAL A 231 11.49 -2.51 -21.42
C VAL A 231 9.97 -2.31 -21.44
N GLY A 232 9.47 -1.43 -20.56
CA GLY A 232 8.04 -1.15 -20.39
C GLY A 232 7.37 -2.14 -19.44
N PRO A 233 6.05 -2.01 -19.21
CA PRO A 233 5.30 -2.98 -18.42
C PRO A 233 5.41 -4.34 -19.10
N LEU A 234 5.82 -5.35 -18.32
CA LEU A 234 5.99 -6.71 -18.80
C LEU A 234 4.78 -7.53 -18.42
N ARG A 235 4.22 -8.26 -19.39
CA ARG A 235 3.13 -9.20 -19.13
C ARG A 235 3.66 -10.61 -18.99
N VAL A 236 3.04 -11.41 -18.13
CA VAL A 236 3.36 -12.84 -18.08
C VAL A 236 2.66 -13.53 -19.25
N GLU A 237 3.41 -14.34 -20.01
CA GLU A 237 2.83 -15.18 -21.04
C GLU A 237 1.88 -16.20 -20.38
N ASN A 238 0.57 -16.04 -20.61
CA ASN A 238 -0.43 -16.98 -20.12
C ASN A 238 -0.13 -18.37 -20.68
N ARG A 239 -0.08 -19.36 -19.79
CA ARG A 239 0.09 -20.77 -20.18
C ARG A 239 -1.12 -21.29 -20.93
#